data_AF-A0A9D9RGR7-F1
#
_entry.id   AF-A0A9D9RGR7-F1
#
_cell.length_a   1.000
_cell.length_b   1.000
_cell.length_c   1.000
_cell.angle_alpha   90.00
_cell.angle_beta   90.00
_cell.angle_gamma   90.00
#
_symmetry.space_group_name_H-M   'P 1'
#
loop_
_entity.id
_entity.type
_entity.pdbx_description
1 polymer ?
#
loop_
_entity_poly.entity_id
_entity_poly.type
_entity_poly.pdbx_seq_one_letter_code
_entity_poly.pdbx_strand_id
1 'polypeptide(L)'
;MKYPIVILFLAALFAQSFSRSLVLADYMVNLEAYKEKCINKAKPKLNCNGKCQMYKKINQQDQSSETEAPKLNQSEFVLSSKTYFPELQIALNASSVDNHTIYKDAFTSNFIGSIFHPPGVLNA
;
A
#
# COMPACT_ATOMS: atom_id res chain seq x y z
N MET A 1 -29.76 -36.74 -25.03
CA MET A 1 -28.41 -36.23 -25.37
C MET A 1 -28.51 -34.87 -26.09
N LYS A 2 -29.15 -33.85 -25.50
CA LYS A 2 -29.35 -32.54 -26.18
C LYS A 2 -28.65 -31.36 -25.48
N TYR A 3 -28.33 -31.51 -24.18
CA TYR A 3 -27.78 -30.43 -23.37
C TYR A 3 -26.30 -30.56 -22.93
N PRO A 4 -25.46 -31.50 -23.44
CA PRO A 4 -24.10 -31.62 -22.90
C PRO A 4 -23.29 -30.32 -23.10
N ILE A 5 -23.50 -29.64 -24.22
CA ILE A 5 -22.89 -28.35 -24.52
C ILE A 5 -23.36 -27.28 -23.54
N VAL A 6 -24.67 -27.23 -23.25
CA VAL A 6 -25.25 -26.26 -22.31
C VAL A 6 -24.72 -26.49 -20.89
N ILE A 7 -24.65 -27.75 -20.46
CA ILE A 7 -24.11 -28.13 -19.16
C ILE A 7 -22.63 -27.75 -19.05
N LEU A 8 -21.84 -28.02 -20.09
CA LEU A 8 -20.42 -27.66 -20.16
C LEU A 8 -20.23 -26.14 -20.06
N PHE A 9 -21.02 -25.36 -20.80
CA PHE A 9 -20.99 -23.90 -20.73
C PHE A 9 -21.36 -23.37 -19.35
N LEU A 10 -22.44 -23.89 -18.74
CA LEU A 10 -22.84 -23.51 -17.39
C LEU A 10 -21.73 -23.82 -16.37
N ALA A 11 -21.16 -25.02 -16.45
CA ALA A 11 -20.07 -25.44 -15.57
C ALA A 11 -18.84 -24.54 -15.69
N ALA A 12 -18.47 -24.14 -16.92
CA ALA A 12 -17.36 -23.21 -17.15
C ALA A 12 -17.63 -21.82 -16.53
N LEU A 13 -18.85 -21.29 -16.68
CA LEU A 13 -19.23 -19.99 -16.08
C LEU A 13 -19.20 -20.02 -14.55
N PHE A 14 -19.69 -21.11 -13.95
CA PHE A 14 -19.60 -21.31 -12.50
C PHE A 14 -18.15 -21.44 -12.04
N ALA A 15 -17.33 -22.23 -12.73
CA ALA A 15 -15.90 -22.37 -12.41
C ALA A 15 -15.17 -21.03 -12.46
N GLN A 16 -15.51 -20.17 -13.44
CA GLN A 16 -14.93 -18.83 -13.54
C GLN A 16 -15.36 -17.93 -12.36
N SER A 17 -16.63 -17.97 -11.99
CA SER A 17 -17.20 -17.19 -10.87
C SER A 17 -16.65 -17.62 -9.51
N PHE A 18 -16.40 -18.91 -9.32
CA PHE A 18 -15.90 -19.48 -8.05
C PHE A 18 -14.39 -19.68 -8.00
N SER A 19 -13.63 -19.32 -9.04
CA SER A 19 -12.18 -19.47 -9.13
C SER A 19 -11.43 -18.99 -7.88
N ARG A 20 -11.71 -17.76 -7.41
CA ARG A 20 -11.14 -17.19 -6.18
C ARG A 20 -11.56 -17.96 -4.93
N SER A 21 -12.81 -18.39 -4.86
CA SER A 21 -13.35 -19.18 -3.74
C SER A 21 -12.66 -20.54 -3.64
N LEU A 22 -12.32 -21.18 -4.77
CA LEU A 22 -11.58 -22.42 -4.80
C LEU A 22 -10.16 -22.24 -4.25
N VAL A 23 -9.48 -21.12 -4.55
CA VAL A 23 -8.16 -20.82 -3.97
C VAL A 23 -8.24 -20.60 -2.46
N LEU A 24 -9.30 -19.96 -1.98
CA LEU A 24 -9.52 -19.78 -0.54
C LEU A 24 -9.80 -21.13 0.15
N ALA A 25 -10.63 -21.98 -0.45
CA ALA A 25 -10.90 -23.32 0.06
C ALA A 25 -9.63 -24.18 0.11
N ASP A 26 -8.81 -24.14 -0.95
CA ASP A 26 -7.50 -24.82 -0.98
C ASP A 26 -6.58 -24.33 0.15
N TYR A 27 -6.54 -23.01 0.40
CA TYR A 27 -5.77 -22.46 1.53
C TYR A 27 -6.28 -22.96 2.89
N MET A 28 -7.59 -23.08 3.06
CA MET A 28 -8.18 -23.56 4.32
C MET A 28 -7.91 -25.05 4.56
N VAL A 29 -8.04 -25.88 3.53
CA VAL A 29 -7.82 -27.33 3.62
C VAL A 29 -6.31 -27.65 3.74
N ASN A 30 -5.46 -26.95 2.99
CA ASN A 30 -4.03 -27.22 2.89
C ASN A 30 -3.16 -26.17 3.60
N LEU A 31 -3.61 -25.65 4.74
CA LEU A 31 -2.99 -24.52 5.44
C LEU A 31 -1.48 -24.72 5.70
N GLU A 32 -1.06 -25.93 6.08
CA GLU A 32 0.34 -26.22 6.40
C GLU A 32 1.25 -26.08 5.18
N ALA A 33 0.82 -26.53 4.00
CA ALA A 33 1.58 -26.34 2.76
C ALA A 33 1.79 -24.84 2.41
N TYR A 34 0.80 -23.99 2.74
CA TYR A 34 0.91 -22.55 2.57
C TYR A 34 1.83 -21.91 3.63
N LYS A 35 1.77 -22.36 4.88
CA LYS A 35 2.68 -21.92 5.95
C LYS A 35 4.12 -22.31 5.66
N GLU A 36 4.36 -23.51 5.15
CA GLU A 36 5.67 -24.01 4.72
C GLU A 36 6.31 -23.09 3.68
N LYS A 37 5.52 -22.64 2.70
CA LYS A 37 5.98 -21.74 1.62
C LYS A 37 5.90 -20.25 1.98
N CYS A 38 5.53 -19.89 3.22
CA CYS A 38 5.39 -18.50 3.63
C CYS A 38 6.75 -17.76 3.61
N ILE A 39 6.84 -16.63 2.92
CA ILE A 39 8.06 -15.79 2.90
C ILE A 39 8.20 -14.91 4.15
N ASN A 40 7.11 -14.69 4.88
CA ASN A 40 7.07 -13.81 6.06
C ASN A 40 7.30 -14.55 7.39
N LYS A 41 7.95 -15.73 7.37
CA LYS A 41 8.23 -16.53 8.59
C LYS A 41 9.02 -15.75 9.64
N ALA A 42 9.95 -14.90 9.20
CA ALA A 42 10.77 -14.06 10.09
C ALA A 42 10.00 -12.89 10.74
N LYS A 43 8.73 -12.67 10.39
CA LYS A 43 7.90 -11.56 10.88
C LYS A 43 6.64 -12.08 11.61
N PRO A 44 6.78 -12.66 12.80
CA PRO A 44 5.67 -13.29 13.53
C PRO A 44 4.54 -12.30 13.86
N LYS A 45 4.87 -11.02 14.09
CA LYS A 45 3.90 -9.95 14.35
C LYS A 45 2.86 -9.77 13.25
N LEU A 46 3.13 -10.21 12.02
CA LEU A 46 2.21 -10.09 10.88
C LEU A 46 1.11 -11.17 10.85
N ASN A 47 1.23 -12.24 11.66
CA ASN A 47 0.28 -13.36 11.67
C ASN A 47 -0.07 -13.87 10.26
N CYS A 48 0.95 -13.91 9.38
CA CYS A 48 0.76 -14.13 7.94
C CYS A 48 0.23 -15.55 7.65
N ASN A 49 0.75 -16.58 8.32
CA ASN A 49 0.25 -17.96 8.22
C ASN A 49 0.11 -18.49 6.77
N GLY A 50 0.97 -18.06 5.84
CA GLY A 50 0.90 -18.50 4.44
C GLY A 50 -0.08 -17.72 3.55
N LYS A 51 -0.83 -16.74 4.10
CA LYS A 51 -1.74 -15.86 3.33
C LYS A 51 -1.05 -15.17 2.16
N CYS A 52 0.24 -14.83 2.28
CA CYS A 52 1.01 -14.23 1.19
C CYS A 52 1.05 -15.09 -0.08
N GLN A 53 1.12 -16.42 0.06
CA GLN A 53 1.12 -17.34 -1.07
C GLN A 53 -0.29 -17.52 -1.67
N MET A 54 -1.33 -17.50 -0.84
CA MET A 54 -2.73 -17.49 -1.29
C MET A 54 -3.01 -16.25 -2.14
N TYR A 55 -2.68 -15.06 -1.64
CA TYR A 55 -2.84 -13.81 -2.39
C TYR A 55 -2.05 -13.80 -3.70
N LYS A 56 -0.82 -14.36 -3.69
CA LYS A 56 -0.03 -14.50 -4.91
C LYS A 56 -0.76 -15.32 -5.98
N LYS A 57 -1.37 -16.45 -5.61
CA LYS A 57 -2.16 -17.28 -6.54
C LYS A 57 -3.37 -16.54 -7.10
N ILE A 58 -4.08 -15.77 -6.27
CA ILE A 58 -5.24 -14.97 -6.70
C ILE A 58 -4.80 -13.90 -7.71
N ASN A 59 -3.74 -13.16 -7.41
CA ASN A 59 -3.24 -12.10 -8.29
C ASN A 59 -2.72 -12.64 -9.64
N GLN A 60 -2.14 -13.85 -9.64
CA GLN A 60 -1.72 -14.51 -10.88
C GLN A 60 -2.90 -14.90 -11.77
N GLN A 61 -4.05 -15.27 -11.21
CA GLN A 61 -5.28 -15.52 -11.97
C GLN A 61 -5.88 -14.24 -12.54
N ASP A 62 -5.75 -13.13 -11.82
CA ASP A 62 -6.25 -11.83 -12.29
C ASP A 62 -5.38 -11.28 -13.44
N GLN A 63 -4.04 -11.37 -13.32
CA GLN A 63 -3.12 -10.90 -14.36
C GLN A 63 -3.21 -11.69 -15.67
N SER A 64 -3.56 -12.99 -15.62
CA SER A 64 -3.80 -13.76 -16.85
C SER A 64 -5.13 -13.43 -17.51
N SER A 65 -6.04 -12.73 -16.82
CA SER A 65 -7.32 -12.24 -17.35
C SER A 65 -7.29 -10.78 -17.79
N GLU A 66 -6.21 -10.04 -17.48
CA GLU A 66 -5.93 -8.72 -18.05
C GLU A 66 -5.52 -8.86 -19.52
N THR A 67 -6.48 -9.16 -20.40
CA THR A 67 -6.46 -8.50 -21.70
C THR A 67 -6.58 -7.02 -21.37
N GLU A 68 -5.56 -6.22 -21.69
CA GLU A 68 -5.49 -4.78 -21.39
C GLU A 68 -6.89 -4.17 -21.52
N ALA A 69 -7.52 -3.86 -20.38
CA ALA A 69 -8.78 -3.15 -20.41
C ALA A 69 -8.50 -1.85 -21.17
N PRO A 70 -9.33 -1.47 -22.17
CA PRO A 70 -9.08 -0.27 -22.94
C PRO A 70 -8.95 0.87 -21.95
N LYS A 71 -7.75 1.46 -21.88
CA LYS A 71 -7.47 2.60 -21.00
C LYS A 71 -8.48 3.67 -21.38
N LEU A 72 -9.47 3.88 -20.51
CA LEU A 72 -10.33 5.05 -20.62
C LEU A 72 -9.38 6.22 -20.44
N ASN A 73 -9.15 7.00 -21.48
CA ASN A 73 -8.34 8.21 -21.45
C ASN A 73 -9.08 9.25 -20.60
N GLN A 74 -9.14 9.05 -19.29
CA GLN A 74 -9.64 10.01 -18.34
C GLN A 74 -8.51 11.02 -18.15
N SER A 75 -8.65 12.19 -18.77
CA SER A 75 -7.77 13.33 -18.52
C SER A 75 -7.69 13.56 -17.02
N GLU A 76 -6.49 13.47 -16.43
CA GLU A 76 -6.26 13.80 -15.03
C GLU A 76 -6.68 15.25 -14.79
N PHE A 77 -7.78 15.44 -14.07
CA PHE A 77 -8.19 16.76 -13.61
C PHE A 77 -7.36 17.09 -12.38
N VAL A 78 -6.40 18.01 -12.50
CA VAL A 78 -5.55 18.44 -11.38
C VAL A 78 -6.40 19.25 -10.41
N LEU A 79 -6.94 18.57 -9.38
CA LEU A 79 -7.78 19.15 -8.34
C LEU A 79 -6.98 20.10 -7.41
N SER A 80 -5.65 20.00 -7.35
CA SER A 80 -4.81 20.87 -6.54
C SER A 80 -3.39 20.99 -7.11
N SER A 81 -2.93 22.22 -7.30
CA SER A 81 -1.62 22.63 -7.81
C SER A 81 -0.97 23.57 -6.79
N LYS A 82 0.37 23.53 -6.68
CA LYS A 82 1.13 24.45 -5.82
C LYS A 82 0.88 25.92 -6.14
N THR A 83 0.47 26.23 -7.37
CA THR A 83 0.12 27.60 -7.81
C THR A 83 -1.14 28.15 -7.10
N TYR A 84 -1.97 27.30 -6.48
CA TYR A 84 -3.18 27.76 -5.79
C TYR A 84 -2.92 28.31 -4.38
N PHE A 85 -1.70 28.16 -3.85
CA PHE A 85 -1.36 28.67 -2.52
C PHE A 85 -0.44 29.89 -2.65
N PRO A 86 -0.75 31.00 -1.97
CA PRO A 86 0.16 32.14 -1.95
C PRO A 86 1.44 31.78 -1.19
N GLU A 87 2.60 32.05 -1.80
CA GLU A 87 3.90 31.87 -1.15
C GLU A 87 4.13 33.01 -0.15
N LEU A 88 4.14 32.68 1.14
CA LEU A 88 4.40 33.65 2.20
C LEU A 88 5.91 33.86 2.34
N GLN A 89 6.42 34.97 1.83
CA GLN A 89 7.80 35.39 2.08
C GLN A 89 7.87 36.16 3.39
N ILE A 90 8.38 35.52 4.44
CA ILE A 90 8.63 36.16 5.73
C ILE A 90 10.00 36.85 5.66
N ALA A 91 10.01 38.16 5.47
CA ALA A 91 11.21 38.97 5.63
C ALA A 91 11.52 39.13 7.12
N LEU A 92 12.50 38.38 7.61
CA LEU A 92 13.06 38.60 8.95
C LEU A 92 14.05 39.75 8.87
N ASN A 93 13.56 40.96 9.15
CA ASN A 93 14.44 42.10 9.36
C ASN A 93 15.14 41.88 10.71
N ALA A 94 16.43 41.53 10.67
CA ALA A 94 17.28 41.54 11.85
C ALA A 94 17.53 43.00 12.25
N SER A 95 16.59 43.58 13.01
CA SER A 95 16.84 44.85 13.69
C SER A 95 17.92 44.64 14.73
N SER A 96 18.96 45.47 14.65
CA SER A 96 20.04 45.54 15.62
C SER A 96 19.51 45.67 17.05
N VAL A 97 20.12 44.85 17.91
CA VAL A 97 19.91 44.74 19.36
C VAL A 97 19.63 46.08 20.03
N ASP A 98 18.42 46.22 20.58
CA ASP A 98 18.20 47.14 21.69
C ASP A 98 18.13 46.30 22.97
N ASN A 99 18.81 46.75 24.03
CA ASN A 99 18.96 45.97 25.27
C ASN A 99 17.68 46.04 26.10
N HIS A 100 16.64 45.33 25.69
CA HIS A 100 15.50 45.05 26.56
C HIS A 100 15.78 43.76 27.34
N THR A 101 15.54 43.82 28.65
CA THR A 101 15.53 42.66 29.54
C THR A 101 14.45 41.69 29.04
N ILE A 102 14.89 40.61 28.41
CA ILE A 102 14.03 39.53 27.96
C ILE A 102 13.44 38.86 29.21
N TYR A 103 12.12 38.90 29.37
CA TYR A 103 11.42 38.03 30.31
C TYR A 103 11.67 36.58 29.86
N LYS A 104 12.54 35.88 30.58
CA LYS A 104 12.73 34.44 30.39
C LYS A 104 11.54 33.73 31.01
N ASP A 105 10.50 33.52 30.21
CA ASP A 105 9.47 32.56 30.58
C ASP A 105 10.11 31.15 30.62
N ALA A 106 9.76 30.36 31.64
CA ALA A 106 10.20 28.97 31.77
C ALA A 106 9.41 28.04 30.86
N PHE A 107 8.98 28.53 29.69
CA PHE A 107 8.27 27.72 28.72
C PHE A 107 9.24 26.78 28.01
N THR A 108 9.41 25.60 28.58
CA THR A 108 10.04 24.47 27.92
C THR A 108 9.08 23.93 26.85
N SER A 109 9.18 24.48 25.65
CA SER A 109 8.60 23.81 24.49
C SER A 109 9.32 22.47 24.31
N ASN A 110 8.62 21.36 24.56
CA ASN A 110 9.10 20.01 24.27
C ASN A 110 9.16 19.71 22.75
N PHE A 111 9.19 20.74 21.91
CA PHE A 111 9.29 20.59 20.48
C PHE A 111 10.72 20.22 20.09
N ILE A 112 10.95 18.91 19.98
CA ILE A 112 12.17 18.35 19.41
C ILE A 112 12.06 18.50 17.90
N GLY A 113 12.67 19.56 17.36
CA GLY A 113 12.74 19.87 15.93
C GLY A 113 13.68 18.96 15.13
N SER A 114 13.81 17.67 15.48
CA SER A 114 14.54 16.71 14.65
C SER A 114 13.75 15.41 14.53
N ILE A 115 12.90 15.34 13.51
CA ILE A 115 12.31 14.09 13.06
C ILE A 115 13.35 13.44 12.13
N PHE A 116 14.06 12.45 12.67
CA PHE A 116 14.64 11.32 11.93
C PHE A 116 15.58 11.62 10.75
N HIS A 117 16.89 11.49 10.97
CA HIS A 117 17.84 11.24 9.88
C HIS A 117 18.12 9.73 9.79
N PRO A 118 18.11 9.12 8.59
CA PRO A 118 18.54 7.72 8.44
C PRO A 118 20.03 7.58 8.80
N PRO A 119 20.48 6.43 9.34
CA PRO A 119 21.88 6.23 9.69
C PRO A 119 22.76 6.36 8.43
N GLY A 120 23.77 7.22 8.51
CA GLY A 120 24.80 7.34 7.49
C GLY A 120 25.51 6.01 7.32
N VAL A 121 25.55 5.52 6.09
CA VAL A 121 26.34 4.35 5.71
C VAL A 121 27.81 4.59 6.08
N LEU A 122 28.36 3.71 6.93
CA LEU A 122 29.81 3.59 7.10
C LEU A 122 30.34 2.97 5.80
N ASN A 123 31.04 3.76 5.00
CA ASN A 123 31.80 3.25 3.86
C ASN A 123 33.08 2.55 4.33
N ALA A 124 33.50 1.62 3.47
CA ALA A 124 34.63 0.68 3.52
C ALA A 124 35.96 1.21 4.07
#